data_AF-A0AAJ0MAU5-F1
#
_entry.id   AF-A0AAJ0MAU5-F1
#
_cell.length_a   1.000
_cell.length_b   1.000
_cell.length_c   1.000
_cell.angle_alpha   90.00
_cell.angle_beta   90.00
_cell.angle_gamma   90.00
#
_symmetry.space_group_name_H-M   'P 1'
#
loop_
_entity.id
_entity.type
_entity.pdbx_description
1 polymer ?
#
loop_
_entity_poly.entity_id
_entity_poly.type
_entity_poly.pdbx_seq_one_letter_code
_entity_poly.pdbx_strand_id
1 'polypeptide(L)'
;RIITVYEHKICLWNHLRFKDDTALSTAVLEEAIDTLNLLFPFRDASTEALLKRDYRPFYGLGYFGRRKTLDISDYPYWRKRIEELEQILDGPPSGLQQLALDRNRSNVATAVAVLAVAGLVAGVLSTVYSKKQYDLGLLQYKLSLAQAC
;
A
#
# COMPACT_ATOMS: atom_id res chain seq x y z
N ARG A 1 -8.88 -13.95 -4.24
CA ARG A 1 -9.02 -12.56 -3.73
C ARG A 1 -10.50 -12.20 -3.88
N ILE A 2 -11.19 -11.75 -2.84
CA ILE A 2 -12.65 -11.50 -2.88
C ILE A 2 -12.86 -10.02 -3.23
N ILE A 3 -13.59 -9.73 -4.32
CA ILE A 3 -13.95 -8.37 -4.72
C ILE A 3 -15.35 -8.08 -4.16
N THR A 4 -15.42 -7.32 -3.07
CA THR A 4 -16.67 -6.98 -2.37
C THR A 4 -17.19 -5.58 -2.70
N VAL A 5 -16.46 -4.79 -3.50
CA VAL A 5 -16.79 -3.38 -3.78
C VAL A 5 -18.21 -3.21 -4.35
N TYR A 6 -18.63 -4.12 -5.23
CA TYR A 6 -19.97 -4.09 -5.83
C TYR A 6 -21.09 -4.39 -4.83
N GLU A 7 -20.85 -5.27 -3.84
CA GLU A 7 -21.80 -5.56 -2.76
C GLU A 7 -21.98 -4.34 -1.85
N HIS A 8 -20.88 -3.68 -1.50
CA HIS A 8 -20.91 -2.44 -0.72
C HIS A 8 -21.63 -1.32 -1.46
N LYS A 9 -21.45 -1.23 -2.78
CA LYS A 9 -22.14 -0.25 -3.63
C LYS A 9 -23.66 -0.46 -3.61
N ILE A 10 -24.11 -1.72 -3.67
CA ILE A 10 -25.54 -2.09 -3.54
C ILE A 10 -26.06 -1.73 -2.14
N CYS A 11 -25.27 -1.99 -1.10
CA CYS A 11 -25.64 -1.66 0.28
C CYS A 11 -25.84 -0.14 0.45
N LEU A 12 -24.89 0.68 -0.01
CA LEU A 12 -24.99 2.14 0.01
C LEU A 12 -26.20 2.64 -0.77
N TRP A 13 -26.48 2.03 -1.93
CA TRP A 13 -27.66 2.37 -2.72
C TRP A 13 -28.97 2.06 -2.00
N ASN A 14 -29.05 0.91 -1.34
CA ASN A 14 -30.21 0.53 -0.56
C ASN A 14 -30.40 1.49 0.63
N HIS A 15 -29.33 1.87 1.32
CA HIS A 15 -29.38 2.90 2.36
C HIS A 15 -29.86 4.26 1.85
N LEU A 16 -29.47 4.64 0.63
CA LEU A 16 -29.98 5.87 0.00
C LEU A 16 -31.47 5.77 -0.39
N ARG A 17 -31.95 4.57 -0.75
CA ARG A 17 -33.34 4.31 -1.16
C ARG A 17 -34.29 4.19 0.04
N PHE A 18 -33.83 3.61 1.14
CA PHE A 18 -34.57 3.40 2.39
C PHE A 18 -34.06 4.36 3.47
N LYS A 19 -34.24 5.67 3.22
CA LYS A 19 -33.69 6.76 4.05
C LYS A 19 -34.17 6.76 5.50
N ASP A 20 -35.32 6.12 5.77
CA ASP A 20 -35.99 6.13 7.07
C ASP A 20 -35.24 5.31 8.14
N ASP A 21 -34.33 4.40 7.75
CA ASP A 21 -33.60 3.50 8.66
C ASP A 21 -32.11 3.84 8.82
N THR A 22 -31.65 4.99 8.33
CA THR A 22 -30.21 5.28 8.25
C THR A 22 -29.77 6.48 9.06
N ALA A 23 -28.82 6.25 9.97
CA ALA A 23 -28.12 7.30 10.73
C ALA A 23 -27.14 8.13 9.87
N LEU A 24 -26.99 7.80 8.59
CA LEU A 24 -26.03 8.43 7.67
C LEU A 24 -26.68 9.61 6.95
N SER A 25 -25.93 10.72 6.86
CA SER A 25 -26.35 11.86 6.05
C SER A 25 -26.52 11.45 4.59
N THR A 26 -27.65 11.84 3.99
CA THR A 26 -27.91 11.62 2.56
C THR A 26 -26.78 12.19 1.70
N ALA A 27 -26.23 13.36 2.04
CA ALA A 27 -25.13 13.98 1.28
C ALA A 27 -23.87 13.10 1.26
N VAL A 28 -23.57 12.45 2.38
CA VAL A 28 -22.42 11.55 2.54
C VAL A 28 -22.63 10.26 1.74
N LEU A 29 -23.85 9.70 1.76
CA LEU A 29 -24.19 8.51 0.97
C LEU A 29 -24.11 8.77 -0.53
N GLU A 30 -24.64 9.90 -0.98
CA GLU A 30 -24.63 10.32 -2.37
C GLU A 30 -23.20 10.49 -2.90
N GLU A 31 -22.36 11.22 -2.18
CA GLU A 31 -20.96 11.42 -2.58
C GLU A 31 -20.15 10.11 -2.53
N ALA A 32 -20.43 9.22 -1.58
CA ALA A 32 -19.80 7.89 -1.54
C ALA A 32 -20.13 7.06 -2.79
N ILE A 33 -21.40 7.08 -3.24
CA ILE A 33 -21.83 6.39 -4.46
C ILE A 33 -21.15 7.03 -5.69
N ASP A 34 -21.10 8.36 -5.75
CA ASP A 34 -20.49 9.10 -6.85
C ASP A 34 -18.97 8.88 -6.92
N THR A 35 -18.30 8.76 -5.77
CA THR A 35 -16.87 8.41 -5.69
C THR A 35 -16.63 6.99 -6.18
N LEU A 36 -17.48 6.03 -5.80
CA LEU A 36 -17.38 4.65 -6.28
C LEU A 36 -17.69 4.53 -7.78
N ASN A 37 -18.58 5.37 -8.33
CA ASN A 37 -18.81 5.47 -9.77
C ASN A 37 -17.60 6.04 -10.52
N LEU A 38 -16.87 6.98 -9.90
CA LEU A 38 -15.65 7.55 -10.45
C LEU A 38 -14.52 6.51 -10.52
N LEU A 39 -14.27 5.80 -9.41
CA LEU A 39 -13.19 4.82 -9.27
C LEU A 39 -13.46 3.49 -9.97
N PHE A 40 -14.72 3.05 -10.00
CA PHE A 40 -15.14 1.78 -10.59
C PHE A 40 -16.23 2.02 -11.65
N PRO A 41 -15.82 2.46 -12.86
CA PRO A 41 -16.76 2.82 -13.91
C PRO A 41 -17.56 1.60 -14.39
N PHE A 42 -18.82 1.87 -14.70
CA PHE A 42 -19.73 0.90 -15.31
C PHE A 42 -19.40 0.73 -16.80
N ARG A 43 -19.39 -0.53 -17.28
CA ARG A 43 -19.07 -0.94 -18.66
C ARG A 43 -17.61 -0.74 -19.11
N ASP A 44 -16.67 -0.72 -18.18
CA ASP A 44 -15.28 -0.95 -18.54
C ASP A 44 -15.07 -2.42 -18.93
N ALA A 45 -14.69 -2.67 -20.19
CA ALA A 45 -14.57 -4.01 -20.76
C ALA A 45 -13.55 -4.88 -20.01
N SER A 46 -12.47 -4.27 -19.50
CA SER A 46 -11.43 -4.96 -18.74
C SER A 46 -11.97 -5.41 -17.37
N THR A 47 -12.66 -4.51 -16.67
CA THR A 47 -13.30 -4.80 -15.39
C THR A 47 -14.42 -5.84 -15.54
N GLU A 48 -15.22 -5.77 -16.60
CA GLU A 48 -16.28 -6.74 -16.89
C GLU A 48 -15.71 -8.14 -17.14
N ALA A 49 -14.65 -8.26 -17.94
CA ALA A 49 -14.00 -9.54 -18.21
C ALA A 49 -13.44 -10.18 -16.93
N LEU A 50 -12.85 -9.37 -16.05
CA LEU A 50 -12.32 -9.81 -14.75
C LEU A 50 -13.43 -10.32 -13.83
N LEU A 51 -14.55 -9.61 -13.75
CA LEU A 51 -15.67 -9.98 -12.87
C LEU A 51 -16.48 -11.17 -13.40
N LYS A 52 -16.57 -11.33 -14.71
CA LYS A 52 -17.14 -12.54 -15.33
C LYS A 52 -16.33 -13.78 -14.97
N ARG A 53 -14.99 -13.69 -14.99
CA ARG A 53 -14.11 -14.80 -14.60
C ARG A 53 -14.33 -15.24 -13.15
N ASP A 54 -14.63 -14.29 -12.28
CA ASP A 54 -14.84 -14.53 -10.85
C ASP A 54 -16.33 -14.77 -10.49
N TYR A 55 -17.19 -15.02 -11.49
CA TYR A 55 -18.63 -15.28 -11.34
C TYR A 55 -19.37 -14.23 -10.49
N ARG A 56 -19.12 -12.93 -10.74
CA ARG A 56 -19.78 -11.82 -10.02
C ARG A 56 -20.92 -11.21 -10.86
N PRO A 57 -22.18 -11.64 -10.71
CA PRO A 57 -23.31 -11.15 -11.51
C PRO A 57 -23.69 -9.69 -11.21
N PHE A 58 -23.25 -9.17 -10.07
CA PHE A 58 -23.64 -7.84 -9.56
C PHE A 58 -23.04 -6.66 -10.34
N TYR A 59 -22.10 -6.89 -11.27
CA TYR A 59 -21.51 -5.83 -12.09
C TYR A 59 -22.58 -5.05 -12.87
N GLY A 60 -23.57 -5.75 -13.42
CA GLY A 60 -24.66 -5.17 -14.20
C GLY A 60 -25.57 -4.22 -13.40
N LEU A 61 -25.59 -4.34 -12.06
CA LEU A 61 -26.37 -3.48 -11.17
C LEU A 61 -25.64 -2.19 -10.79
N GLY A 62 -24.36 -2.05 -11.17
CA GLY A 62 -23.49 -0.98 -10.73
C GLY A 62 -23.80 0.41 -11.29
N TYR A 63 -24.71 0.54 -12.26
CA TYR A 63 -25.16 1.83 -12.78
C TYR A 63 -26.38 2.32 -12.01
N PHE A 64 -26.14 2.96 -10.88
CA PHE A 64 -27.19 3.50 -10.02
C PHE A 64 -27.78 4.83 -10.51
N GLY A 65 -27.82 5.04 -11.83
CA GLY A 65 -28.51 6.18 -12.47
C GLY A 65 -27.94 7.58 -12.20
N ARG A 66 -26.89 7.71 -11.38
CA ARG A 66 -26.23 9.00 -11.10
C ARG A 66 -25.17 9.28 -12.16
N ARG A 67 -25.14 10.53 -12.68
CA ARG A 67 -24.12 10.96 -13.64
C ARG A 67 -22.76 10.99 -12.96
N LYS A 68 -21.74 10.51 -13.66
CA LYS A 68 -20.35 10.68 -13.25
C LYS A 68 -19.97 12.14 -13.45
N THR A 69 -19.61 12.81 -12.36
CA THR A 69 -18.95 14.11 -12.46
C THR A 69 -17.44 13.93 -12.32
N LEU A 70 -16.68 14.63 -13.14
CA LEU A 70 -15.22 14.60 -13.12
C LEU A 70 -14.64 15.82 -12.38
N ASP A 71 -15.50 16.73 -11.92
CA ASP A 71 -15.08 17.89 -11.15
C ASP A 71 -14.85 17.49 -9.69
N ILE A 72 -13.60 17.62 -9.24
CA ILE A 72 -13.17 17.37 -7.86
C ILE A 72 -13.90 18.32 -6.88
N SER A 73 -14.39 19.45 -7.38
CA SER A 73 -15.16 20.42 -6.60
C SER A 73 -16.46 19.84 -6.04
N ASP A 74 -17.03 18.85 -6.73
CA ASP A 74 -18.31 18.22 -6.35
C ASP A 74 -18.19 17.17 -5.23
N TYR A 75 -16.97 16.95 -4.71
CA TYR A 75 -16.68 15.95 -3.69
C TYR A 75 -16.27 16.58 -2.34
N PRO A 76 -17.15 17.25 -1.58
CA PRO A 76 -16.78 17.94 -0.35
C PRO A 76 -16.22 17.03 0.76
N TYR A 77 -16.63 15.77 0.86
CA TYR A 77 -16.21 14.84 1.91
C TYR A 77 -14.97 14.01 1.53
N TRP A 78 -14.82 13.63 0.25
CA TRP A 78 -13.78 12.73 -0.25
C TRP A 78 -12.75 13.40 -1.18
N ARG A 79 -12.88 14.69 -1.53
CA ARG A 79 -11.94 15.44 -2.39
C ARG A 79 -10.47 15.17 -2.05
N LYS A 80 -10.07 15.40 -0.80
CA LYS A 80 -8.66 15.24 -0.39
C LYS A 80 -8.13 13.83 -0.67
N ARG A 81 -8.97 12.81 -0.48
CA ARG A 81 -8.59 11.41 -0.75
C ARG A 81 -8.52 11.11 -2.25
N ILE A 82 -9.40 11.73 -3.05
CA ILE A 82 -9.39 11.62 -4.51
C ILE A 82 -8.14 12.31 -5.07
N GLU A 83 -7.78 13.49 -4.57
CA GLU A 83 -6.53 14.21 -4.91
C GLU A 83 -5.28 13.40 -4.52
N GLU A 84 -5.27 12.77 -3.34
CA GLU A 84 -4.18 11.87 -2.94
C GLU A 84 -4.08 10.65 -3.88
N LEU A 85 -5.22 10.09 -4.32
CA LEU A 85 -5.27 8.99 -5.29
C LEU A 85 -4.77 9.42 -6.67
N GLU A 86 -5.12 10.61 -7.13
CA GLU A 86 -4.62 11.21 -8.37
C GLU A 86 -3.10 11.42 -8.30
N GLN A 87 -2.60 11.96 -7.19
CA GLN A 87 -1.15 12.12 -6.97
C GLN A 87 -0.41 10.77 -6.94
N ILE A 88 -1.03 9.70 -6.44
CA ILE A 88 -0.45 8.35 -6.48
C ILE A 88 -0.49 7.78 -7.90
N LEU A 89 -1.55 8.06 -8.66
CA LEU A 89 -1.72 7.59 -10.04
C LEU A 89 -0.74 8.28 -11.00
N ASP A 90 -0.57 9.59 -10.86
CA ASP A 90 0.39 10.41 -11.62
C ASP A 90 1.81 10.33 -11.06
N GLY A 91 1.92 9.89 -9.81
CA GLY A 91 3.20 9.65 -9.15
C GLY A 91 3.94 8.48 -9.79
N PRO A 92 5.28 8.45 -9.67
CA PRO A 92 6.06 7.32 -10.16
C PRO A 92 5.60 6.03 -9.47
N PRO A 93 5.47 4.90 -10.21
CA PRO A 93 4.94 3.65 -9.66
C PRO A 93 5.73 3.25 -8.42
N SER A 94 5.03 3.23 -7.29
CA SER A 94 5.61 2.88 -5.99
C SER A 94 5.68 1.36 -5.86
N GLY A 95 6.78 0.78 -6.35
CA GLY A 95 7.11 -0.63 -6.21
C GLY A 95 8.55 -0.82 -5.75
N LEU A 96 9.01 -2.08 -5.66
CA LEU A 96 10.44 -2.41 -5.48
C LEU A 96 11.35 -1.74 -6.53
N GLN A 97 10.78 -1.17 -7.59
CA GLN A 97 11.46 -0.30 -8.55
C GLN A 97 11.85 1.08 -7.99
N GLN A 98 11.36 1.53 -6.82
CA GLN A 98 11.91 2.71 -6.10
C GLN A 98 13.30 2.42 -5.49
N LEU A 99 13.72 1.15 -5.43
CA LEU A 99 15.12 0.79 -5.19
C LEU A 99 15.97 0.92 -6.46
N ALA A 100 15.36 1.09 -7.64
CA ALA A 100 16.06 1.42 -8.87
C ALA A 100 16.22 2.95 -8.96
N LEU A 101 17.30 3.42 -8.34
CA LEU A 101 18.07 4.63 -8.66
C LEU A 101 17.24 5.81 -9.25
N ASP A 102 16.45 6.47 -8.42
CA ASP A 102 15.93 7.80 -8.78
C ASP A 102 17.10 8.80 -8.79
N ARG A 103 17.44 9.28 -10.00
CA ARG A 103 18.55 10.21 -10.29
C ARG A 103 18.37 11.58 -9.61
N ASN A 104 17.18 11.90 -9.08
CA ASN A 104 16.88 13.23 -8.52
C ASN A 104 16.66 13.27 -7.00
N ARG A 105 16.69 12.13 -6.29
CA ARG A 105 16.66 12.05 -4.81
C ARG A 105 18.01 11.64 -4.19
N SER A 106 19.08 12.11 -4.81
CA SER A 106 20.49 11.72 -4.65
C SER A 106 21.02 11.61 -3.21
N ASN A 107 20.41 12.21 -2.18
CA ASN A 107 21.03 12.26 -0.85
C ASN A 107 20.61 11.11 0.08
N VAL A 108 19.36 10.64 -0.01
CA VAL A 108 18.89 9.57 0.90
C VAL A 108 19.28 8.19 0.39
N ALA A 109 19.14 7.97 -0.92
CA ALA A 109 19.50 6.70 -1.54
C ALA A 109 21.01 6.42 -1.46
N THR A 110 21.85 7.44 -1.66
CA THR A 110 23.31 7.31 -1.48
C THR A 110 23.69 7.07 -0.03
N ALA A 111 23.08 7.78 0.93
CA ALA A 111 23.34 7.56 2.35
C ALA A 111 22.98 6.12 2.77
N VAL A 112 21.84 5.59 2.33
CA VAL A 112 21.43 4.21 2.62
C VAL A 112 22.36 3.20 1.94
N ALA A 113 22.78 3.44 0.70
CA ALA A 113 23.73 2.57 0.01
C ALA A 113 25.11 2.55 0.70
N VAL A 114 25.61 3.72 1.10
CA VAL A 114 26.87 3.85 1.85
C VAL A 114 26.77 3.16 3.21
N LEU A 115 25.66 3.35 3.93
CA LEU A 115 25.41 2.67 5.21
C LEU A 115 25.32 1.15 5.06
N ALA A 116 24.69 0.66 3.99
CA ALA A 116 24.60 -0.78 3.71
C ALA A 116 26.00 -1.38 3.43
N VAL A 117 26.81 -0.72 2.60
CA VAL A 117 28.18 -1.15 2.32
C VAL A 117 29.04 -1.08 3.58
N ALA A 118 28.94 -0.01 4.36
CA ALA A 118 29.66 0.14 5.63
C ALA A 118 29.27 -0.95 6.64
N GLY A 119 27.97 -1.28 6.72
CA GLY A 119 27.46 -2.35 7.59
C GLY A 119 27.96 -3.73 7.19
N LEU A 120 28.06 -4.02 5.89
CA LEU A 120 28.64 -5.28 5.40
C LEU A 120 30.12 -5.40 5.77
N VAL A 121 30.90 -4.33 5.58
CA VAL A 121 32.33 -4.33 5.95
C VAL A 121 32.51 -4.48 7.46
N ALA A 122 31.73 -3.76 8.27
CA ALA A 122 31.76 -3.86 9.72
C ALA A 122 31.38 -5.27 10.21
N GLY A 123 30.40 -5.92 9.58
CA GLY A 123 30.00 -7.30 9.88
C GLY A 123 31.10 -8.32 9.60
N VAL A 124 31.80 -8.18 8.47
CA VAL A 124 32.95 -9.04 8.12
C VAL A 124 34.09 -8.85 9.12
N LEU A 125 34.44 -7.60 9.44
CA LEU A 125 35.48 -7.29 10.43
C LEU A 125 35.13 -7.86 11.80
N SER A 126 33.89 -7.64 12.27
CA SER A 126 33.41 -8.18 13.54
C SER A 126 33.59 -9.69 13.63
N THR A 127 33.21 -10.42 12.58
CA THR A 127 33.36 -11.89 12.51
C THR A 127 34.82 -12.34 12.65
N VAL A 128 35.74 -11.63 11.98
CA VAL A 128 37.19 -11.92 12.07
C VAL A 128 37.74 -11.63 13.46
N TYR A 129 37.35 -10.51 14.07
CA TYR A 129 37.78 -10.15 15.43
C TYR A 129 37.20 -11.10 16.48
N SER A 130 35.94 -11.53 16.34
CA SER A 130 35.33 -12.53 17.23
C SER A 130 36.09 -13.84 17.23
N LYS A 131 36.57 -14.31 16.07
CA LYS A 131 37.42 -15.51 16.01
C LYS A 131 38.73 -15.33 16.77
N LYS A 132 39.44 -14.22 16.54
CA LYS A 132 40.70 -13.93 17.25
C LYS A 132 40.50 -13.84 18.76
N GLN A 133 39.42 -13.20 19.20
CA GLN A 133 39.09 -13.09 20.61
C GLN A 133 38.76 -14.46 21.23
N TYR A 134 38.08 -15.33 20.50
CA TYR A 134 37.81 -16.70 20.93
C TYR A 134 39.08 -17.51 21.12
N ASP A 135 40.00 -17.46 20.15
CA ASP A 135 41.29 -18.16 20.22
C ASP A 135 42.14 -17.66 21.41
N LEU A 136 42.19 -16.34 21.63
CA LEU A 136 42.85 -15.74 22.79
C LEU A 136 42.22 -16.18 24.11
N GLY A 137 40.88 -16.23 24.19
CA GLY A 137 40.16 -16.68 25.38
C GLY A 137 40.46 -18.14 25.72
N LEU A 138 40.53 -19.02 24.72
CA LEU A 138 40.94 -20.42 24.89
C LEU A 138 42.38 -20.55 25.41
N LEU A 139 43.28 -19.70 24.92
CA LEU A 139 44.68 -19.71 25.32
C LEU A 139 44.84 -19.21 26.76
N GLN A 140 44.13 -18.16 27.15
CA GLN A 140 44.07 -17.66 28.52
C GLN A 140 43.46 -18.68 29.49
N TYR A 141 42.39 -19.38 29.08
CA TYR A 141 41.80 -20.46 29.85
C TYR A 141 42.82 -21.58 30.13
N LYS A 142 43.54 -22.05 29.10
CA LYS A 142 44.59 -23.07 29.26
C LYS A 142 45.72 -22.62 30.19
N LEU A 143 46.18 -21.37 30.07
CA LEU A 143 47.20 -20.82 30.96
C LEU A 143 46.73 -20.76 32.41
N SER A 144 45.48 -20.33 32.65
CA SER A 144 44.91 -20.30 34.01
C SER A 144 44.78 -21.69 34.62
N LEU A 145 44.42 -22.70 33.83
CA LEU A 145 44.37 -24.10 34.28
C LEU A 145 45.76 -24.62 34.64
N ALA A 146 46.76 -24.33 33.81
CA ALA A 146 48.15 -24.75 34.03
C ALA A 146 48.81 -24.04 35.24
N GLN A 147 48.33 -22.86 35.62
CA GLN A 147 48.80 -22.15 36.82
C GLN A 147 48.06 -22.60 38.09
N ALA A 148 46.87 -23.19 37.96
CA ALA A 148 46.06 -23.66 39.09
C ALA A 148 46.34 -25.13 39.49
N CYS A 149 46.99 -25.91 38.62
CA CYS A 149 47.50 -27.26 38.90
C CYS A 149 48.98 -27.23 39.29
#